data_AF-A0A931Z927-F1
#
_entry.id   AF-A0A931Z927-F1
#
_cell.length_a   1.000
_cell.length_b   1.000
_cell.length_c   1.000
_cell.angle_alpha   90.00
_cell.angle_beta   90.00
_cell.angle_gamma   90.00
#
_symmetry.space_group_name_H-M   'P 1'
#
loop_
_entity.id
_entity.type
_entity.pdbx_description
1 polymer ?
#
loop_
_entity_poly.entity_id
_entity_poly.type
_entity_poly.pdbx_seq_one_letter_code
_entity_poly.pdbx_strand_id
1 'polypeptide(L)'
;MNRTLLFALLGLSLVGNTWFLFARAREAAAPPDGDRAAPAAVAPGVRGASAATPPKAATAAAKTGEPDAVAPRGLTWHAPTTDDEFRALVNDLRAAGFPSPIINRIVTELYQQRRLAESPEAKVPFWQRRTTQKEMQEYRREIARALEAILGPDARRSVQIDAVTRARQYGNLADTKIDAIAAVERDYQEMQTDLSRNQDGMFFNSDEWAARQQQRSLLKTEMRADLERILTPAELADYELRNSDTARSLSFAVQNIAVNAAEFAALYEIRRAFETANPALIGRVTTEQMTARQAGELAAFEQARALLADDRFYGYLAATNYEFRNLAGLTKQFPSVTPAVAYQALQLRYEVQQARNSLATAGAQNTPESLAAAYAGWNTRLEALLGPEAAAAYRKTNFGRTFVAPTARPANRTVPPRG
;
A
#
# COMPACT_ATOMS: atom_id res chain seq x y z
N MET A 1 17.50 0.94 -39.29
CA MET A 1 17.24 -0.25 -38.44
C MET A 1 15.78 -0.22 -38.04
N ASN A 2 14.99 -1.24 -38.43
CA ASN A 2 13.52 -1.19 -38.39
C ASN A 2 12.98 -1.15 -36.96
N ARG A 3 12.22 -0.09 -36.62
CA ARG A 3 11.59 0.11 -35.30
C ARG A 3 10.69 -1.05 -34.89
N THR A 4 10.05 -1.73 -35.84
CA THR A 4 9.24 -2.94 -35.61
C THR A 4 10.04 -4.13 -35.10
N LEU A 5 11.32 -4.26 -35.49
CA LEU A 5 12.20 -5.34 -35.03
C LEU A 5 12.70 -5.10 -33.59
N LEU A 6 12.81 -3.84 -33.17
CA LEU A 6 13.24 -3.47 -31.82
C LEU A 6 12.13 -3.72 -30.78
N PHE A 7 10.86 -3.55 -31.16
CA PHE A 7 9.71 -3.88 -30.30
C PHE A 7 9.44 -5.40 -30.20
N ALA A 8 9.69 -6.16 -31.28
CA ALA A 8 9.59 -7.62 -31.23
C ALA A 8 10.67 -8.25 -30.32
N LEU A 9 11.90 -7.70 -30.33
CA LEU A 9 12.99 -8.15 -29.47
C LEU A 9 12.78 -7.79 -27.98
N LEU A 10 12.10 -6.68 -27.68
CA LEU A 10 11.74 -6.30 -26.31
C LEU A 10 10.61 -7.17 -25.74
N GLY A 11 9.64 -7.58 -26.57
CA GLY A 11 8.59 -8.54 -26.18
C GLY A 11 9.13 -9.95 -25.91
N LEU A 12 10.12 -10.41 -26.67
CA LEU A 12 10.76 -11.72 -26.49
C LEU A 12 11.72 -11.77 -25.29
N SER A 13 12.36 -10.66 -24.93
CA SER A 13 13.21 -10.54 -23.74
C SER A 13 12.43 -10.73 -22.42
N LEU A 14 11.18 -10.28 -22.37
CA LEU A 14 10.32 -10.39 -21.18
C LEU A 14 9.81 -11.81 -20.91
N VAL A 15 9.67 -12.65 -21.95
CA VAL A 15 9.26 -14.07 -21.78
C VAL A 15 10.45 -14.95 -21.35
N GLY A 16 11.68 -14.57 -21.69
CA GLY A 16 12.90 -15.32 -21.34
C GLY A 16 13.25 -15.26 -19.85
N ASN A 17 13.04 -14.12 -19.18
CA ASN A 17 13.44 -13.94 -17.78
C ASN A 17 12.49 -14.58 -16.75
N THR A 18 11.23 -14.87 -17.10
CA THR A 18 10.28 -15.54 -16.19
C THR A 18 10.44 -17.06 -16.17
N TRP A 19 10.96 -17.64 -17.26
CA TRP A 19 11.12 -19.10 -17.37
C TRP A 19 12.21 -19.64 -16.43
N PHE A 20 13.28 -18.86 -16.19
CA PHE A 20 14.35 -19.23 -15.26
C PHE A 20 13.94 -19.23 -13.78
N LEU A 21 12.94 -18.43 -13.38
CA LEU A 21 12.43 -18.41 -12.01
C LEU A 21 11.41 -19.53 -11.74
N PHE A 22 10.60 -19.91 -12.74
CA PHE A 22 9.66 -21.04 -12.63
C PHE A 22 10.35 -22.41 -12.50
N ALA A 23 11.52 -22.60 -13.12
CA ALA A 23 12.29 -23.85 -12.98
C ALA A 23 12.81 -24.06 -11.55
N ARG A 24 13.21 -22.98 -10.86
CA ARG A 24 13.80 -23.05 -9.52
C ARG A 24 12.77 -23.26 -8.40
N ALA A 25 11.54 -22.81 -8.58
CA ALA A 25 10.45 -23.00 -7.60
C ALA A 25 9.89 -24.43 -7.61
N ARG A 26 9.99 -25.15 -8.74
CA ARG A 26 9.45 -26.51 -8.87
C ARG A 26 10.39 -27.60 -8.31
N GLU A 27 11.66 -27.28 -8.16
CA GLU A 27 12.69 -28.20 -7.64
C GLU A 27 12.76 -28.21 -6.10
N ALA A 28 12.13 -27.25 -5.42
CA ALA A 28 12.07 -27.17 -3.95
C ALA A 28 10.88 -27.93 -3.32
N ALA A 29 10.09 -28.68 -4.11
CA ALA A 29 8.88 -29.38 -3.68
C ALA A 29 9.03 -30.92 -3.73
N ALA A 30 10.17 -31.46 -3.26
CA ALA A 30 10.29 -32.87 -2.93
C ALA A 30 10.07 -33.05 -1.41
N PRO A 31 9.15 -33.94 -0.96
CA PRO A 31 8.91 -34.16 0.47
C PRO A 31 9.97 -35.09 1.07
N PRO A 32 10.42 -34.89 2.32
CA PRO A 32 11.01 -35.96 3.09
C PRO A 32 9.90 -36.80 3.75
N ASP A 33 10.02 -38.12 3.59
CA ASP A 33 9.32 -39.14 4.37
C ASP A 33 9.55 -38.93 5.88
N GLY A 34 8.53 -39.24 6.69
CA GLY A 34 8.72 -39.39 8.13
C GLY A 34 7.47 -39.17 8.98
N ASP A 35 6.75 -40.25 9.23
CA ASP A 35 5.99 -40.59 10.43
C ASP A 35 5.76 -39.49 11.50
N ARG A 36 4.48 -39.19 11.78
CA ARG A 36 3.90 -39.30 13.14
C ARG A 36 2.41 -38.96 13.21
N ALA A 37 1.68 -39.96 13.73
CA ALA A 37 0.66 -39.89 14.77
C ALA A 37 -0.42 -38.78 14.72
N ALA A 38 -1.66 -39.25 14.51
CA ALA A 38 -2.91 -38.55 14.74
C ALA A 38 -3.07 -38.01 16.18
N PRO A 39 -3.93 -36.98 16.35
CA PRO A 39 -4.77 -36.91 17.53
C PRO A 39 -6.26 -36.86 17.18
N ALA A 40 -7.02 -37.36 18.16
CA ALA A 40 -8.43 -37.70 18.11
C ALA A 40 -9.36 -36.47 18.14
N ALA A 41 -10.58 -36.74 17.67
CA ALA A 41 -11.71 -35.85 17.59
C ALA A 41 -12.19 -35.32 18.95
N VAL A 42 -12.59 -34.05 18.98
CA VAL A 42 -13.37 -33.44 20.06
C VAL A 42 -14.70 -32.97 19.48
N ALA A 43 -15.80 -33.53 19.99
CA ALA A 43 -17.17 -33.11 19.72
C ALA A 43 -17.58 -31.93 20.65
N PRO A 44 -18.59 -31.11 20.27
CA PRO A 44 -18.94 -29.88 20.98
C PRO A 44 -20.02 -30.10 22.05
N GLY A 45 -19.79 -29.55 23.25
CA GLY A 45 -20.71 -29.58 24.40
C GLY A 45 -21.44 -28.25 24.61
N VAL A 46 -22.77 -28.35 24.65
CA VAL A 46 -23.83 -27.32 24.70
C VAL A 46 -23.81 -26.38 25.91
N ARG A 47 -24.40 -25.19 25.68
CA ARG A 47 -24.78 -24.10 26.60
C ARG A 47 -25.55 -24.56 27.85
N GLY A 48 -25.35 -23.85 28.96
CA GLY A 48 -26.27 -23.84 30.10
C GLY A 48 -26.10 -22.56 30.92
N ALA A 49 -27.02 -21.62 30.75
CA ALA A 49 -27.17 -20.45 31.61
C ALA A 49 -27.81 -20.87 32.93
N SER A 50 -27.34 -20.33 34.06
CA SER A 50 -28.18 -20.23 35.27
C SER A 50 -27.75 -19.05 36.12
N ALA A 51 -28.68 -18.11 36.27
CA ALA A 51 -28.62 -17.02 37.21
C ALA A 51 -28.97 -17.52 38.63
N ALA A 52 -28.31 -16.96 39.65
CA ALA A 52 -28.87 -16.80 40.99
C ALA A 52 -28.08 -15.73 41.77
N THR A 53 -28.80 -14.72 42.22
CA THR A 53 -28.37 -13.61 43.11
C THR A 53 -28.35 -14.09 44.59
N PRO A 54 -27.98 -13.27 45.61
CA PRO A 54 -26.98 -13.62 46.62
C PRO A 54 -27.60 -13.87 48.02
N PRO A 55 -26.83 -14.36 49.01
CA PRO A 55 -27.21 -14.21 50.40
C PRO A 55 -26.39 -13.14 51.13
N LYS A 56 -27.13 -12.40 51.95
CA LYS A 56 -26.74 -11.30 52.85
C LYS A 56 -26.22 -11.86 54.17
N ALA A 57 -25.06 -11.32 54.60
CA ALA A 57 -24.51 -11.10 55.94
C ALA A 57 -24.90 -12.00 57.13
N ALA A 58 -23.89 -12.58 57.79
CA ALA A 58 -23.76 -12.55 59.24
C ALA A 58 -22.29 -12.61 59.69
N THR A 59 -21.98 -11.74 60.64
CA THR A 59 -20.70 -11.41 61.26
C THR A 59 -20.17 -12.54 62.15
N ALA A 60 -18.88 -12.87 62.04
CA ALA A 60 -18.13 -13.51 63.13
C ALA A 60 -16.68 -13.03 63.07
N ALA A 61 -16.29 -12.26 64.09
CA ALA A 61 -14.94 -11.80 64.30
C ALA A 61 -14.04 -12.96 64.72
N ALA A 62 -12.90 -13.12 64.04
CA ALA A 62 -11.75 -13.86 64.55
C ALA A 62 -10.47 -13.13 64.15
N LYS A 63 -9.83 -12.52 65.15
CA LYS A 63 -8.49 -11.94 65.08
C LYS A 63 -7.47 -13.07 65.12
N THR A 64 -6.72 -13.30 64.05
CA THR A 64 -5.41 -13.97 64.15
C THR A 64 -4.53 -13.71 62.92
N GLY A 65 -3.40 -13.05 63.15
CA GLY A 65 -2.13 -13.26 62.43
C GLY A 65 -2.05 -12.80 60.98
N GLU A 66 -1.93 -11.49 60.78
CA GLU A 66 -1.39 -10.90 59.56
C GLU A 66 0.13 -11.23 59.50
N PRO A 67 0.62 -11.98 58.49
CA PRO A 67 2.06 -12.00 58.22
C PRO A 67 2.44 -10.65 57.64
N ASP A 68 3.44 -10.00 58.24
CA ASP A 68 4.01 -8.73 57.80
C ASP A 68 4.28 -8.73 56.29
N ALA A 69 3.30 -8.24 55.53
CA ALA A 69 3.54 -7.72 54.20
C ALA A 69 4.29 -6.40 54.41
N VAL A 70 5.61 -6.48 54.39
CA VAL A 70 6.48 -5.32 54.24
C VAL A 70 6.14 -4.68 52.91
N ALA A 71 5.13 -3.82 52.90
CA ALA A 71 4.94 -2.83 51.86
C ALA A 71 6.24 -2.02 51.81
N PRO A 72 6.90 -1.86 50.64
CA PRO A 72 8.09 -1.04 50.55
C PRO A 72 7.70 0.39 50.97
N ARG A 73 8.05 0.75 52.20
CA ARG A 73 7.94 2.10 52.73
C ARG A 73 8.94 2.96 51.96
N GLY A 74 8.43 3.87 51.12
CA GLY A 74 9.22 5.01 50.65
C GLY A 74 9.21 5.37 49.17
N LEU A 75 8.39 4.76 48.29
CA LEU A 75 8.29 5.27 46.91
C LEU A 75 7.40 6.53 46.87
N THR A 76 7.99 7.69 47.11
CA THR A 76 7.39 8.97 46.70
C THR A 76 7.62 9.16 45.22
N TRP A 77 6.58 8.99 44.41
CA TRP A 77 6.63 9.29 42.97
C TRP A 77 6.83 10.79 42.77
N HIS A 78 7.87 11.18 42.04
CA HIS A 78 8.13 12.55 41.62
C HIS A 78 8.17 12.56 40.10
N ALA A 79 7.29 13.35 39.48
CA ALA A 79 7.28 13.47 38.02
C ALA A 79 8.55 14.21 37.56
N PRO A 80 9.32 13.67 36.61
CA PRO A 80 10.54 14.32 36.13
C PRO A 80 10.21 15.68 35.49
N THR A 81 10.94 16.71 35.90
CA THR A 81 10.81 18.09 35.44
C THR A 81 12.01 18.56 34.63
N THR A 82 13.17 17.92 34.77
CA THR A 82 14.40 18.23 34.02
C THR A 82 14.87 17.05 33.17
N ASP A 83 15.66 17.33 32.14
CA ASP A 83 16.19 16.28 31.25
C ASP A 83 17.11 15.31 32.00
N ASP A 84 17.82 15.78 33.03
CA ASP A 84 18.67 14.93 33.90
C ASP A 84 17.83 14.00 34.78
N GLU A 85 16.69 14.46 35.29
CA GLU A 85 15.73 13.61 36.01
C GLU A 85 15.11 12.55 35.10
N PHE A 86 14.87 12.87 33.81
CA PHE A 86 14.45 11.86 32.84
C PHE A 86 15.54 10.82 32.58
N ARG A 87 16.82 11.23 32.50
CA ARG A 87 17.95 10.27 32.38
C ARG A 87 18.07 9.39 33.63
N ALA A 88 17.88 9.96 34.81
CA ALA A 88 17.84 9.21 36.06
C ALA A 88 16.69 8.19 36.05
N LEU A 89 15.48 8.61 35.66
CA LEU A 89 14.32 7.73 35.51
C LEU A 89 14.59 6.58 34.54
N VAL A 90 15.21 6.85 33.39
CA VAL A 90 15.61 5.79 32.44
C VAL A 90 16.54 4.78 33.10
N ASN A 91 17.54 5.23 33.85
CA ASN A 91 18.47 4.34 34.54
C ASN A 91 17.79 3.53 35.64
N ASP A 92 16.89 4.14 36.41
CA ASP A 92 16.13 3.46 37.47
C ASP A 92 15.20 2.39 36.90
N LEU A 93 14.48 2.70 35.82
CA LEU A 93 13.62 1.74 35.13
C LEU A 93 14.45 0.58 34.55
N ARG A 94 15.64 0.87 34.02
CA ARG A 94 16.56 -0.18 33.54
C ARG A 94 17.07 -1.04 34.69
N ALA A 95 17.46 -0.44 35.81
CA ALA A 95 17.90 -1.15 37.01
C ALA A 95 16.79 -2.03 37.62
N ALA A 96 15.53 -1.60 37.50
CA ALA A 96 14.37 -2.36 37.90
C ALA A 96 13.97 -3.48 36.89
N GLY A 97 14.68 -3.61 35.76
CA GLY A 97 14.47 -4.69 34.80
C GLY A 97 13.32 -4.47 33.81
N PHE A 98 12.83 -3.23 33.65
CA PHE A 98 11.79 -2.96 32.66
C PHE A 98 12.32 -3.12 31.22
N PRO A 99 11.54 -3.73 30.29
CA PRO A 99 11.93 -3.82 28.89
C PRO A 99 12.02 -2.43 28.22
N SER A 100 12.98 -2.25 27.32
CA SER A 100 13.20 -0.98 26.61
C SER A 100 11.97 -0.38 25.91
N PRO A 101 11.05 -1.15 25.27
CA PRO A 101 9.81 -0.58 24.73
C PRO A 101 8.91 0.05 25.80
N ILE A 102 8.91 -0.50 27.01
CA ILE A 102 8.14 0.03 28.14
C ILE A 102 8.81 1.29 28.68
N ILE A 103 10.14 1.29 28.83
CA ILE A 103 10.91 2.47 29.24
C ILE A 103 10.64 3.64 28.28
N ASN A 104 10.78 3.41 26.97
CA ASN A 104 10.53 4.43 25.96
C ASN A 104 9.09 4.95 26.03
N ARG A 105 8.09 4.07 26.13
CA ARG A 105 6.69 4.49 26.22
C ARG A 105 6.43 5.37 27.45
N ILE A 106 6.91 4.98 28.63
CA ILE A 106 6.73 5.73 29.87
C ILE A 106 7.40 7.10 29.77
N VAL A 107 8.67 7.13 29.36
CA VAL A 107 9.47 8.36 29.28
C VAL A 107 8.91 9.30 28.21
N THR A 108 8.54 8.77 27.04
CA THR A 108 7.92 9.55 25.95
C THR A 108 6.62 10.19 26.40
N GLU A 109 5.75 9.45 27.09
CA GLU A 109 4.48 9.98 27.58
C GLU A 109 4.69 11.08 28.63
N LEU A 110 5.53 10.83 29.64
CA LEU A 110 5.84 11.84 30.68
C LEU A 110 6.50 13.09 30.10
N TYR A 111 7.40 12.91 29.13
CA TYR A 111 8.08 14.02 28.46
C TYR A 111 7.12 14.84 27.60
N GLN A 112 6.21 14.19 26.87
CA GLN A 112 5.17 14.88 26.11
C GLN A 112 4.20 15.65 27.01
N GLN A 113 3.79 15.06 28.14
CA GLN A 113 2.94 15.73 29.13
C GLN A 113 3.60 16.99 29.68
N ARG A 114 4.90 16.93 30.02
CA ARG A 114 5.69 18.11 30.41
C ARG A 114 5.70 19.17 29.31
N ARG A 115 5.94 18.76 28.07
CA ARG A 115 6.09 19.68 26.93
C ARG A 115 4.76 20.25 26.42
N LEU A 116 3.62 19.71 26.83
CA LEU A 116 2.29 20.11 26.34
C LEU A 116 2.01 21.60 26.58
N ALA A 117 2.38 22.11 27.76
CA ALA A 117 2.23 23.53 28.11
C ALA A 117 3.12 24.46 27.27
N GLU A 118 4.21 23.93 26.70
CA GLU A 118 5.15 24.66 25.84
C GLU A 118 4.81 24.53 24.35
N SER A 119 3.80 23.72 24.01
CA SER A 119 3.40 23.50 22.62
C SER A 119 3.04 24.82 21.93
N PRO A 120 3.34 24.96 20.63
CA PRO A 120 2.93 26.14 19.87
C PRO A 120 1.41 26.39 19.93
N GLU A 121 0.58 25.35 20.09
CA GLU A 121 -0.87 25.46 20.28
C GLU A 121 -1.25 26.04 21.65
N ALA A 122 -0.57 25.65 22.73
CA ALA A 122 -0.84 26.16 24.08
C ALA A 122 -0.57 27.67 24.23
N LYS A 123 0.27 28.23 23.36
CA LYS A 123 0.61 29.67 23.33
C LYS A 123 -0.43 30.52 22.60
N VAL A 124 -1.38 29.90 21.91
CA VAL A 124 -2.41 30.61 21.13
C VAL A 124 -3.75 30.52 21.86
N PRO A 125 -4.48 31.63 22.03
CA PRO A 125 -5.83 31.57 22.58
C PRO A 125 -6.76 30.68 21.75
N PHE A 126 -7.69 29.96 22.37
CA PHE A 126 -8.53 28.95 21.68
C PHE A 126 -9.33 29.49 20.49
N TRP A 127 -9.60 30.80 20.45
CA TRP A 127 -10.32 31.48 19.36
C TRP A 127 -9.42 31.92 18.18
N GLN A 128 -8.11 31.70 18.25
CA GLN A 128 -7.18 31.99 17.17
C GLN A 128 -6.62 30.70 16.57
N ARG A 129 -6.87 30.45 15.28
CA ARG A 129 -6.12 29.46 14.50
C ARG A 129 -4.85 30.13 13.98
N ARG A 130 -3.75 30.05 14.74
CA ARG A 130 -2.49 30.72 14.37
C ARG A 130 -1.25 29.86 14.37
N THR A 131 -1.29 28.63 14.85
CA THR A 131 -0.11 27.78 14.77
C THR A 131 0.09 27.32 13.34
N THR A 132 1.24 27.67 12.76
CA THR A 132 1.59 27.20 11.43
C THR A 132 1.96 25.71 11.49
N GLN A 133 1.67 24.98 10.41
CA GLN A 133 2.09 23.57 10.29
C GLN A 133 3.62 23.42 10.44
N LYS A 134 4.39 24.46 10.07
CA LYS A 134 5.84 24.52 10.20
C LYS A 134 6.29 24.51 11.67
N GLU A 135 5.74 25.41 12.50
CA GLU A 135 6.07 25.50 13.93
C GLU A 135 5.75 24.19 14.67
N MET A 136 4.61 23.55 14.36
CA MET A 136 4.25 22.27 14.97
C MET A 136 5.24 21.16 14.62
N GLN A 137 5.79 21.15 13.42
CA GLN A 137 6.75 20.13 13.01
C GLN A 137 8.14 20.37 13.57
N GLU A 138 8.60 21.62 13.64
CA GLU A 138 9.85 21.98 14.32
C GLU A 138 9.80 21.57 15.80
N TYR A 139 8.70 21.88 16.48
CA TYR A 139 8.44 21.43 17.85
C TYR A 139 8.47 19.89 17.99
N ARG A 140 7.87 19.15 17.06
CA ARG A 140 7.95 17.67 17.03
C ARG A 140 9.38 17.17 16.81
N ARG A 141 10.17 17.82 15.95
CA ARG A 141 11.59 17.48 15.71
C ARG A 141 12.45 17.73 16.93
N GLU A 142 12.21 18.82 17.65
CA GLU A 142 12.90 19.11 18.91
C GLU A 142 12.59 18.04 19.97
N ILE A 143 11.32 17.69 20.14
CA ILE A 143 10.90 16.63 21.07
C ILE A 143 11.56 15.30 20.70
N ALA A 144 11.53 14.91 19.43
CA ALA A 144 12.14 13.67 18.98
C ALA A 144 13.65 13.62 19.28
N ARG A 145 14.38 14.72 19.00
CA ARG A 145 15.82 14.83 19.30
C ARG A 145 16.11 14.79 20.80
N ALA A 146 15.31 15.47 21.61
CA ALA A 146 15.48 15.45 23.06
C ALA A 146 15.21 14.06 23.65
N LEU A 147 14.15 13.39 23.19
CA LEU A 147 13.83 12.01 23.59
C LEU A 147 14.93 11.02 23.20
N GLU A 148 15.47 11.12 21.98
CA GLU A 148 16.59 10.29 21.54
C GLU A 148 17.84 10.51 22.42
N ALA A 149 18.14 11.76 22.76
CA ALA A 149 19.23 12.10 23.66
C ALA A 149 19.02 11.55 25.08
N ILE A 150 17.79 11.60 25.60
CA ILE A 150 17.42 11.11 26.95
C ILE A 150 17.46 9.58 27.02
N LEU A 151 16.84 8.91 26.04
CA LEU A 151 16.68 7.45 26.01
C LEU A 151 17.98 6.72 25.61
N GLY A 152 18.83 7.35 24.78
CA GLY A 152 20.10 6.77 24.36
C GLY A 152 19.92 5.38 23.72
N PRO A 153 20.52 4.30 24.28
CA PRO A 153 20.39 2.95 23.73
C PRO A 153 18.96 2.44 23.59
N ASP A 154 18.05 2.94 24.43
CA ASP A 154 16.62 2.60 24.39
C ASP A 154 15.87 3.34 23.28
N ALA A 155 16.46 4.34 22.62
CA ALA A 155 15.85 5.00 21.46
C ALA A 155 15.98 4.18 20.16
N ARG A 156 16.85 3.16 20.13
CA ARG A 156 17.18 2.39 18.93
C ARG A 156 15.98 1.64 18.38
N ARG A 157 15.81 1.65 17.06
CA ARG A 157 14.67 1.03 16.38
C ARG A 157 14.63 -0.47 16.64
N SER A 158 15.77 -1.15 16.52
CA SER A 158 15.93 -2.59 16.70
C SER A 158 15.45 -3.10 18.07
N VAL A 159 15.57 -2.26 19.09
CA VAL A 159 15.21 -2.54 20.49
C VAL A 159 13.74 -2.18 20.79
N GLN A 160 13.20 -1.21 20.06
CA GLN A 160 11.84 -0.68 20.27
C GLN A 160 10.74 -1.50 19.58
N ILE A 161 11.09 -2.25 18.53
CA ILE A 161 10.14 -3.09 17.81
C ILE A 161 9.93 -4.43 18.53
N ASP A 162 8.68 -4.88 18.60
CA ASP A 162 8.36 -6.22 19.09
C ASP A 162 8.78 -7.29 18.08
N ALA A 163 8.88 -8.54 18.54
CA ALA A 163 9.34 -9.66 17.71
C ALA A 163 8.47 -9.91 16.46
N VAL A 164 7.15 -9.67 16.54
CA VAL A 164 6.23 -9.89 15.41
C VAL A 164 6.43 -8.80 14.37
N THR A 165 6.47 -7.53 14.79
CA THR A 165 6.75 -6.41 13.89
C THR A 165 8.11 -6.54 13.24
N ARG A 166 9.12 -6.95 14.02
CA ARG A 166 10.48 -7.21 13.53
C ARG A 166 10.50 -8.26 12.44
N ALA A 167 9.92 -9.43 12.68
CA ALA A 167 9.89 -10.51 11.70
C ALA A 167 9.14 -10.12 10.42
N ARG A 168 8.09 -9.30 10.55
CA ARG A 168 7.31 -8.81 9.39
C ARG A 168 8.07 -7.79 8.56
N GLN A 169 8.68 -6.79 9.18
CA GLN A 169 9.33 -5.66 8.48
C GLN A 169 10.76 -6.00 8.05
N TYR A 170 11.53 -6.65 8.91
CA TYR A 170 12.99 -6.81 8.74
C TYR A 170 13.44 -8.27 8.64
N GLY A 171 12.53 -9.24 8.80
CA GLY A 171 12.89 -10.66 8.76
C GLY A 171 13.98 -10.99 9.80
N ASN A 172 15.07 -11.59 9.33
CA ASN A 172 16.20 -12.03 10.15
C ASN A 172 17.39 -11.05 10.16
N LEU A 173 17.17 -9.77 9.83
CA LEU A 173 18.23 -8.78 9.82
C LEU A 173 18.82 -8.54 11.23
N ALA A 174 20.13 -8.30 11.27
CA ALA A 174 20.85 -7.93 12.49
C ALA A 174 20.44 -6.54 12.99
N ASP A 175 20.52 -6.32 14.31
CA ASP A 175 20.12 -5.05 14.96
C ASP A 175 20.79 -3.83 14.33
N THR A 176 22.10 -3.93 14.07
CA THR A 176 22.88 -2.83 13.48
C THR A 176 22.37 -2.44 12.10
N LYS A 177 21.92 -3.40 11.28
CA LYS A 177 21.31 -3.14 9.98
C LYS A 177 19.92 -2.52 10.13
N ILE A 178 19.10 -3.02 11.07
CA ILE A 178 17.78 -2.45 11.33
C ILE A 178 17.88 -0.98 11.75
N ASP A 179 18.81 -0.67 12.65
CA ASP A 179 19.04 0.70 13.11
C ASP A 179 19.57 1.60 11.97
N ALA A 180 20.47 1.09 11.12
CA ALA A 180 20.97 1.82 9.95
C ALA A 180 19.86 2.09 8.91
N ILE A 181 19.00 1.10 8.63
CA ILE A 181 17.83 1.27 7.76
C ILE A 181 16.90 2.33 8.33
N ALA A 182 16.60 2.26 9.64
CA ALA A 182 15.71 3.20 10.29
C ALA A 182 16.24 4.65 10.26
N ALA A 183 17.56 4.83 10.32
CA ALA A 183 18.20 6.13 10.14
C ALA A 183 18.00 6.64 8.69
N VAL A 184 18.30 5.82 7.68
CA VAL A 184 18.06 6.16 6.27
C VAL A 184 16.60 6.53 6.04
N GLU A 185 15.65 5.69 6.48
CA GLU A 185 14.22 5.97 6.30
C GLU A 185 13.79 7.28 6.96
N ARG A 186 14.32 7.59 8.14
CA ARG A 186 14.04 8.85 8.85
C ARG A 186 14.50 10.05 8.03
N ASP A 187 15.73 10.01 7.51
CA ASP A 187 16.32 11.10 6.72
C ASP A 187 15.50 11.34 5.44
N TYR A 188 15.12 10.28 4.72
CA TYR A 188 14.30 10.40 3.51
C TYR A 188 12.85 10.80 3.80
N GLN A 189 12.26 10.35 4.90
CA GLN A 189 10.94 10.84 5.34
C GLN A 189 10.99 12.33 5.68
N GLU A 190 12.10 12.81 6.27
CA GLU A 190 12.31 14.23 6.53
C GLU A 190 12.40 15.03 5.23
N MET A 191 13.23 14.58 4.27
CA MET A 191 13.34 15.20 2.95
C MET A 191 12.02 15.20 2.17
N GLN A 192 11.25 14.11 2.23
CA GLN A 192 9.92 14.03 1.61
C GLN A 192 8.92 14.98 2.27
N THR A 193 9.01 15.15 3.59
CA THR A 193 8.20 16.11 4.33
C THR A 193 8.56 17.53 3.92
N ASP A 194 9.86 17.86 3.84
CA ASP A 194 10.34 19.18 3.41
C ASP A 194 9.93 19.49 1.96
N LEU A 195 10.04 18.52 1.06
CA LEU A 195 9.51 18.62 -0.30
C LEU A 195 7.99 18.84 -0.33
N SER A 196 7.27 18.31 0.66
CA SER A 196 5.83 18.50 0.81
C SER A 196 5.45 19.83 1.48
N ARG A 197 6.35 20.45 2.25
CA ARG A 197 6.14 21.78 2.87
C ARG A 197 6.24 22.92 1.87
N ASN A 198 7.15 22.81 0.90
CA ASN A 198 7.28 23.81 -0.17
C ASN A 198 6.10 23.81 -1.16
N GLN A 199 4.94 23.24 -0.77
CA GLN A 199 3.73 23.00 -1.56
C GLN A 199 2.53 23.86 -1.13
N ASP A 200 2.69 24.87 -0.26
CA ASP A 200 1.60 25.74 0.23
C ASP A 200 0.98 26.69 -0.83
N GLY A 201 0.95 26.27 -2.11
CA GLY A 201 0.20 26.90 -3.20
C GLY A 201 -0.91 25.98 -3.71
N MET A 202 -2.17 26.42 -3.63
CA MET A 202 -3.35 25.61 -3.96
C MET A 202 -3.55 25.32 -5.47
N PHE A 203 -2.64 25.80 -6.33
CA PHE A 203 -2.67 25.58 -7.76
C PHE A 203 -1.27 25.26 -8.27
N PHE A 204 -1.08 24.04 -8.76
CA PHE A 204 0.10 23.69 -9.56
C PHE A 204 -0.29 23.69 -11.02
N ASN A 205 0.53 24.32 -11.86
CA ASN A 205 0.51 24.01 -13.28
C ASN A 205 1.01 22.57 -13.50
N SER A 206 0.77 22.01 -14.69
CA SER A 206 1.16 20.63 -15.02
C SER A 206 2.66 20.37 -14.86
N ASP A 207 3.48 21.40 -15.05
CA ASP A 207 4.92 21.28 -15.16
C ASP A 207 5.58 21.28 -13.77
N GLU A 208 5.07 22.07 -12.83
CA GLU A 208 5.46 22.01 -11.42
C GLU A 208 5.07 20.69 -10.77
N TRP A 209 3.88 20.18 -11.08
CA TRP A 209 3.49 18.84 -10.62
C TRP A 209 4.44 17.77 -11.16
N ALA A 210 4.84 17.90 -12.43
CA ALA A 210 5.76 17.00 -13.08
C ALA A 210 7.16 16.99 -12.45
N ALA A 211 7.75 18.17 -12.28
CA ALA A 211 9.06 18.33 -11.65
C ALA A 211 9.08 17.72 -10.24
N ARG A 212 7.99 17.86 -9.47
CA ARG A 212 7.91 17.28 -8.12
C ARG A 212 7.77 15.77 -8.12
N GLN A 213 7.01 15.19 -9.04
CA GLN A 213 6.97 13.73 -9.16
C GLN A 213 8.35 13.18 -9.52
N GLN A 214 9.10 13.87 -10.38
CA GLN A 214 10.49 13.52 -10.68
C GLN A 214 11.38 13.61 -9.45
N GLN A 215 11.25 14.67 -8.64
CA GLN A 215 12.01 14.81 -7.39
C GLN A 215 11.68 13.70 -6.38
N ARG A 216 10.41 13.33 -6.24
CA ARG A 216 10.00 12.18 -5.41
C ARG A 216 10.57 10.86 -5.92
N SER A 217 10.59 10.67 -7.24
CA SER A 217 11.19 9.49 -7.85
C SER A 217 12.70 9.43 -7.58
N LEU A 218 13.40 10.56 -7.67
CA LEU A 218 14.82 10.65 -7.38
C LEU A 218 15.12 10.27 -5.93
N LEU A 219 14.38 10.84 -4.97
CA LEU A 219 14.51 10.49 -3.55
C LEU A 219 14.33 8.99 -3.29
N LYS A 220 13.39 8.33 -3.99
CA LYS A 220 13.22 6.87 -3.87
C LYS A 220 14.42 6.10 -4.42
N THR A 221 14.98 6.54 -5.55
CA THR A 221 16.18 5.93 -6.15
C THR A 221 17.39 6.10 -5.25
N GLU A 222 17.61 7.29 -4.68
CA GLU A 222 18.71 7.58 -3.77
C GLU A 222 18.58 6.79 -2.46
N MET A 223 17.38 6.74 -1.87
CA MET A 223 17.10 5.92 -0.68
C MET A 223 17.45 4.45 -0.94
N ARG A 224 17.06 3.92 -2.10
CA ARG A 224 17.39 2.54 -2.49
C ARG A 224 18.91 2.34 -2.63
N ALA A 225 19.63 3.30 -3.19
CA ALA A 225 21.09 3.23 -3.31
C ALA A 225 21.79 3.27 -1.94
N ASP A 226 21.26 4.02 -0.98
CA ASP A 226 21.78 4.02 0.40
C ASP A 226 21.49 2.69 1.11
N LEU A 227 20.32 2.09 0.88
CA LEU A 227 19.99 0.75 1.37
C LEU A 227 20.91 -0.33 0.76
N GLU A 228 21.28 -0.21 -0.52
CA GLU A 228 22.24 -1.10 -1.19
C GLU A 228 23.64 -1.07 -0.56
N ARG A 229 24.01 0.00 0.16
CA ARG A 229 25.27 0.07 0.91
C ARG A 229 25.22 -0.67 2.26
N ILE A 230 24.03 -0.86 2.81
CA ILE A 230 23.79 -1.50 4.12
C ILE A 230 23.43 -2.98 3.95
N LEU A 231 22.67 -3.29 2.91
CA LEU A 231 22.08 -4.60 2.65
C LEU A 231 22.78 -5.32 1.50
N THR A 232 22.93 -6.63 1.64
CA THR A 232 23.29 -7.48 0.51
C THR A 232 22.13 -7.51 -0.52
N PRO A 233 22.39 -7.88 -1.79
CA PRO A 233 21.33 -7.95 -2.80
C PRO A 233 20.14 -8.85 -2.40
N ALA A 234 20.41 -9.97 -1.71
CA ALA A 234 19.37 -10.87 -1.23
C ALA A 234 18.55 -10.27 -0.07
N GLU A 235 19.23 -9.59 0.87
CA GLU A 235 18.55 -8.89 1.98
C GLU A 235 17.71 -7.71 1.48
N LEU A 236 18.21 -6.96 0.48
CA LEU A 236 17.47 -5.87 -0.13
C LEU A 236 16.21 -6.38 -0.85
N ALA A 237 16.30 -7.50 -1.55
CA ALA A 237 15.14 -8.11 -2.21
C ALA A 237 14.06 -8.53 -1.20
N ASP A 238 14.44 -9.19 -0.10
CA ASP A 238 13.50 -9.54 0.98
C ASP A 238 12.94 -8.30 1.67
N TYR A 239 13.76 -7.26 1.88
CA TYR A 239 13.34 -5.98 2.44
C TYR A 239 12.31 -5.27 1.56
N GLU A 240 12.57 -5.17 0.25
CA GLU A 240 11.67 -4.55 -0.73
C GLU A 240 10.35 -5.33 -0.83
N LEU A 241 10.39 -6.66 -0.79
CA LEU A 241 9.21 -7.52 -0.81
C LEU A 241 8.29 -7.30 0.41
N ARG A 242 8.82 -6.77 1.52
CA ARG A 242 8.06 -6.50 2.75
C ARG A 242 7.61 -5.04 2.86
N ASN A 243 8.45 -4.09 2.43
CA ASN A 243 8.30 -2.67 2.79
C ASN A 243 7.98 -1.74 1.61
N SER A 244 8.16 -2.19 0.37
CA SER A 244 7.90 -1.35 -0.80
C SER A 244 6.42 -0.97 -0.95
N ASP A 245 6.17 0.13 -1.64
CA ASP A 245 4.79 0.56 -1.98
C ASP A 245 4.07 -0.48 -2.84
N THR A 246 4.80 -1.17 -3.72
CA THR A 246 4.30 -2.26 -4.56
C THR A 246 3.87 -3.45 -3.70
N ALA A 247 4.71 -3.90 -2.75
CA ALA A 247 4.37 -4.97 -1.82
C ALA A 247 3.20 -4.62 -0.91
N ARG A 248 3.14 -3.37 -0.42
CA ARG A 248 2.03 -2.88 0.41
C ARG A 248 0.72 -2.89 -0.36
N SER A 249 0.72 -2.36 -1.59
CA SER A 249 -0.46 -2.37 -2.46
C SER A 249 -0.90 -3.79 -2.81
N LEU A 250 0.06 -4.67 -3.08
CA LEU A 250 -0.20 -6.08 -3.36
C LEU A 250 -0.78 -6.81 -2.14
N SER A 251 -0.30 -6.52 -0.93
CA SER A 251 -0.82 -7.13 0.30
C SER A 251 -2.31 -6.84 0.48
N PHE A 252 -2.76 -5.62 0.20
CA PHE A 252 -4.19 -5.28 0.21
C PHE A 252 -4.96 -5.95 -0.94
N ALA A 253 -4.31 -6.13 -2.09
CA ALA A 253 -4.94 -6.79 -3.24
C ALA A 253 -5.20 -8.28 -3.00
N VAL A 254 -4.30 -8.96 -2.29
CA VAL A 254 -4.39 -10.41 -2.06
C VAL A 254 -5.12 -10.78 -0.77
N GLN A 255 -5.54 -9.82 0.06
CA GLN A 255 -6.12 -10.10 1.38
C GLN A 255 -7.34 -11.05 1.37
N ASN A 256 -8.09 -11.08 0.26
CA ASN A 256 -9.30 -11.89 0.10
C ASN A 256 -9.08 -13.14 -0.77
N ILE A 257 -7.83 -13.45 -1.12
CA ILE A 257 -7.48 -14.65 -1.89
C ILE A 257 -6.36 -15.41 -1.19
N ALA A 258 -6.45 -16.73 -1.18
CA ALA A 258 -5.40 -17.58 -0.62
C ALA A 258 -4.17 -17.55 -1.55
N VAL A 259 -3.13 -16.85 -1.10
CA VAL A 259 -1.84 -16.71 -1.79
C VAL A 259 -0.74 -17.17 -0.84
N ASN A 260 0.12 -18.08 -1.30
CA ASN A 260 1.30 -18.50 -0.53
C ASN A 260 2.50 -17.56 -0.75
N ALA A 261 3.58 -17.74 0.01
CA ALA A 261 4.75 -16.86 -0.06
C ALA A 261 5.42 -16.82 -1.45
N ALA A 262 5.49 -17.96 -2.16
CA ALA A 262 6.08 -18.04 -3.48
C ALA A 262 5.20 -17.33 -4.53
N GLU A 263 3.88 -17.52 -4.46
CA GLU A 263 2.93 -16.82 -5.32
C GLU A 263 2.95 -15.31 -5.06
N PHE A 264 3.05 -14.89 -3.80
CA PHE A 264 3.15 -13.46 -3.44
C PHE A 264 4.41 -12.83 -4.03
N ALA A 265 5.57 -13.49 -3.88
CA ALA A 265 6.83 -13.03 -4.47
C ALA A 265 6.75 -12.96 -6.01
N ALA A 266 6.12 -13.93 -6.66
CA ALA A 266 5.93 -13.91 -8.11
C ALA A 266 4.99 -12.77 -8.56
N LEU A 267 3.87 -12.55 -7.88
CA LEU A 267 2.97 -11.40 -8.15
C LEU A 267 3.68 -10.06 -7.93
N TYR A 268 4.53 -9.98 -6.91
CA TYR A 268 5.33 -8.79 -6.64
C TYR A 268 6.25 -8.47 -7.81
N GLU A 269 6.99 -9.44 -8.34
CA GLU A 269 7.88 -9.22 -9.49
C GLU A 269 7.10 -8.84 -10.76
N ILE A 270 5.96 -9.49 -11.02
CA ILE A 270 5.08 -9.12 -12.15
C ILE A 270 4.67 -7.65 -12.04
N ARG A 271 4.23 -7.23 -10.84
CA ARG A 271 3.77 -5.86 -10.62
C ARG A 271 4.92 -4.84 -10.70
N ARG A 272 6.05 -5.16 -10.08
CA ARG A 272 7.25 -4.32 -10.07
C ARG A 272 7.77 -4.11 -11.49
N ALA A 273 7.90 -5.18 -12.28
CA ALA A 273 8.34 -5.10 -13.66
C ALA A 273 7.41 -4.20 -14.50
N PHE A 274 6.10 -4.33 -14.32
CA PHE A 274 5.13 -3.44 -14.95
C PHE A 274 5.34 -1.97 -14.55
N GLU A 275 5.48 -1.68 -13.25
CA GLU A 275 5.66 -0.31 -12.74
C GLU A 275 6.99 0.32 -13.18
N THR A 276 8.07 -0.46 -13.23
CA THR A 276 9.37 -0.03 -13.74
C THR A 276 9.32 0.28 -15.24
N ALA A 277 8.66 -0.57 -16.04
CA ALA A 277 8.51 -0.34 -17.47
C ALA A 277 7.51 0.79 -17.80
N ASN A 278 6.57 1.06 -16.88
CA ASN A 278 5.49 2.03 -17.05
C ASN A 278 5.43 3.00 -15.87
N PRO A 279 6.45 3.89 -15.72
CA PRO A 279 6.47 4.88 -14.66
C PRO A 279 5.22 5.76 -14.69
N ALA A 280 4.94 6.41 -13.56
CA ALA A 280 3.80 7.32 -13.44
C ALA A 280 3.83 8.33 -14.61
N LEU A 281 2.69 8.46 -15.29
CA LEU A 281 2.57 9.35 -16.42
C LEU A 281 2.56 10.79 -15.90
N ILE A 282 3.60 11.52 -16.27
CA ILE A 282 3.88 12.85 -15.76
C ILE A 282 3.81 13.88 -16.89
N GLY A 283 3.04 14.96 -16.70
CA GLY A 283 2.92 16.04 -17.68
C GLY A 283 2.12 15.65 -18.93
N ARG A 284 2.58 16.08 -20.11
CA ARG A 284 1.92 15.77 -21.40
C ARG A 284 2.13 14.31 -21.77
N VAL A 285 1.09 13.52 -21.58
CA VAL A 285 1.09 12.10 -21.94
C VAL A 285 0.89 11.92 -23.44
N THR A 286 1.77 11.15 -24.08
CA THR A 286 1.61 10.80 -25.50
C THR A 286 0.68 9.60 -25.68
N THR A 287 0.06 9.51 -26.86
CA THR A 287 -0.77 8.35 -27.23
C THR A 287 0.03 7.03 -27.15
N GLU A 288 1.30 7.06 -27.54
CA GLU A 288 2.19 5.89 -27.48
C GLU A 288 2.42 5.42 -26.04
N GLN A 289 2.67 6.34 -25.10
CA GLN A 289 2.82 6.01 -23.67
C GLN A 289 1.55 5.38 -23.08
N MET A 290 0.37 5.91 -23.43
CA MET A 290 -0.90 5.34 -23.00
C MET A 290 -1.09 3.91 -23.54
N THR A 291 -0.80 3.69 -24.82
CA THR A 291 -0.93 2.37 -25.47
C THR A 291 0.05 1.37 -24.87
N ALA A 292 1.31 1.75 -24.68
CA ALA A 292 2.32 0.90 -24.04
C ALA A 292 1.91 0.50 -22.62
N ARG A 293 1.40 1.45 -21.83
CA ARG A 293 0.90 1.19 -20.47
C ARG A 293 -0.26 0.21 -20.45
N GLN A 294 -1.22 0.35 -21.37
CA GLN A 294 -2.37 -0.56 -21.48
C GLN A 294 -1.93 -1.98 -21.87
N ALA A 295 -1.02 -2.09 -22.85
CA ALA A 295 -0.48 -3.39 -23.25
C ALA A 295 0.30 -4.06 -22.12
N GLY A 296 1.12 -3.29 -21.39
CA GLY A 296 1.84 -3.76 -20.21
C GLY A 296 0.91 -4.21 -19.08
N GLU A 297 -0.20 -3.50 -18.86
CA GLU A 297 -1.17 -3.85 -17.83
C GLU A 297 -1.89 -5.17 -18.16
N LEU A 298 -2.33 -5.35 -19.41
CA LEU A 298 -2.91 -6.63 -19.87
C LEU A 298 -1.89 -7.78 -19.78
N ALA A 299 -0.65 -7.56 -20.18
CA ALA A 299 0.40 -8.58 -20.07
C ALA A 299 0.64 -8.99 -18.61
N ALA A 300 0.67 -8.03 -17.69
CA ALA A 300 0.78 -8.30 -16.26
C ALA A 300 -0.44 -9.08 -15.72
N PHE A 301 -1.65 -8.77 -16.20
CA PHE A 301 -2.84 -9.54 -15.84
C PHE A 301 -2.79 -10.99 -16.35
N GLU A 302 -2.35 -11.23 -17.58
CA GLU A 302 -2.22 -12.60 -18.09
C GLU A 302 -1.15 -13.41 -17.33
N GLN A 303 -0.03 -12.78 -16.96
CA GLN A 303 0.97 -13.42 -16.09
C GLN A 303 0.40 -13.75 -14.70
N ALA A 304 -0.35 -12.82 -14.10
CA ALA A 304 -1.01 -13.04 -12.82
C ALA A 304 -2.09 -14.14 -12.91
N ARG A 305 -2.83 -14.21 -14.03
CA ARG A 305 -3.83 -15.23 -14.29
C ARG A 305 -3.21 -16.62 -14.42
N ALA A 306 -2.12 -16.75 -15.17
CA ALA A 306 -1.38 -18.00 -15.31
C ALA A 306 -0.84 -18.51 -13.95
N LEU A 307 -0.44 -17.61 -13.06
CA LEU A 307 0.04 -17.94 -11.72
C LEU A 307 -1.09 -18.35 -10.76
N LEU A 308 -2.20 -17.59 -10.73
CA LEU A 308 -3.25 -17.76 -9.73
C LEU A 308 -4.35 -18.74 -10.14
N ALA A 309 -4.48 -19.03 -11.43
CA ALA A 309 -5.66 -19.61 -12.07
C ALA A 309 -6.92 -18.72 -11.92
N ASP A 310 -7.97 -19.04 -12.69
CA ASP A 310 -9.09 -18.13 -12.98
C ASP A 310 -9.81 -17.61 -11.72
N ASP A 311 -10.23 -18.49 -10.81
CA ASP A 311 -11.03 -18.07 -9.64
C ASP A 311 -10.29 -17.09 -8.72
N ARG A 312 -9.02 -17.39 -8.39
CA ARG A 312 -8.18 -16.52 -7.56
C ARG A 312 -7.76 -15.26 -8.32
N PHE A 313 -7.54 -15.37 -9.63
CA PHE A 313 -7.23 -14.24 -10.49
C PHE A 313 -8.37 -13.21 -10.51
N TYR A 314 -9.63 -13.63 -10.62
CA TYR A 314 -10.75 -12.69 -10.60
C TYR A 314 -10.90 -12.00 -9.24
N GLY A 315 -10.62 -12.71 -8.15
CA GLY A 315 -10.53 -12.10 -6.81
C GLY A 315 -9.43 -11.03 -6.73
N TYR A 316 -8.24 -11.34 -7.24
CA TYR A 316 -7.12 -10.39 -7.35
C TYR A 316 -7.49 -9.16 -8.21
N LEU A 317 -8.10 -9.38 -9.37
CA LEU A 317 -8.45 -8.32 -10.31
C LEU A 317 -9.55 -7.42 -9.74
N ALA A 318 -10.52 -7.97 -9.00
CA ALA A 318 -11.54 -7.18 -8.31
C ALA A 318 -10.94 -6.26 -7.23
N ALA A 319 -9.84 -6.66 -6.59
CA ALA A 319 -9.14 -5.84 -5.61
C ALA A 319 -8.29 -4.74 -6.26
N THR A 320 -7.64 -5.03 -7.39
CA THR A 320 -6.68 -4.12 -8.04
C THR A 320 -7.26 -3.22 -9.12
N ASN A 321 -8.31 -3.66 -9.81
CA ASN A 321 -8.87 -2.98 -10.97
C ASN A 321 -10.33 -2.56 -10.71
N TYR A 322 -10.55 -1.26 -10.63
CA TYR A 322 -11.88 -0.69 -10.36
C TYR A 322 -12.87 -0.92 -11.52
N GLU A 323 -12.41 -0.92 -12.77
CA GLU A 323 -13.27 -1.20 -13.93
C GLU A 323 -13.79 -2.64 -13.90
N PHE A 324 -12.90 -3.61 -13.67
CA PHE A 324 -13.28 -5.01 -13.50
C PHE A 324 -14.27 -5.18 -12.34
N ARG A 325 -14.04 -4.52 -11.20
CA ARG A 325 -14.99 -4.56 -10.07
C ARG A 325 -16.38 -4.06 -10.46
N ASN A 326 -16.47 -3.01 -11.28
CA ASN A 326 -17.75 -2.51 -11.78
C ASN A 326 -18.42 -3.51 -12.75
N LEU A 327 -17.65 -4.07 -13.69
CA LEU A 327 -18.14 -5.08 -14.63
C LEU A 327 -18.61 -6.35 -13.92
N ALA A 328 -17.82 -6.87 -12.99
CA ALA A 328 -18.18 -8.00 -12.15
C ALA A 328 -19.38 -7.68 -11.24
N GLY A 329 -19.60 -6.41 -10.88
CA GLY A 329 -20.80 -5.97 -10.16
C GLY A 329 -22.10 -6.19 -10.94
N LEU A 330 -22.05 -6.24 -12.28
CA LEU A 330 -23.21 -6.49 -13.14
C LEU A 330 -23.77 -7.91 -12.96
N THR A 331 -22.96 -8.87 -12.48
CA THR A 331 -23.39 -10.25 -12.16
C THR A 331 -24.65 -10.29 -11.28
N LYS A 332 -24.81 -9.31 -10.39
CA LYS A 332 -25.94 -9.22 -9.45
C LYS A 332 -27.27 -8.95 -10.14
N GLN A 333 -27.24 -8.25 -11.27
CA GLN A 333 -28.41 -7.87 -12.06
C GLN A 333 -28.58 -8.78 -13.28
N PHE A 334 -27.48 -9.27 -13.83
CA PHE A 334 -27.43 -10.04 -15.06
C PHE A 334 -26.64 -11.33 -14.84
N PRO A 335 -27.32 -12.47 -14.57
CA PRO A 335 -26.68 -13.75 -14.29
C PRO A 335 -25.79 -14.28 -15.42
N SER A 336 -26.01 -13.82 -16.66
CA SER A 336 -25.18 -14.16 -17.82
C SER A 336 -23.77 -13.57 -17.76
N VAL A 337 -23.58 -12.48 -17.00
CA VAL A 337 -22.28 -11.85 -16.82
C VAL A 337 -21.53 -12.60 -15.73
N THR A 338 -20.67 -13.54 -16.11
CA THR A 338 -19.76 -14.22 -15.18
C THR A 338 -18.47 -13.41 -14.99
N PRO A 339 -17.63 -13.68 -13.98
CA PRO A 339 -16.32 -13.04 -13.85
C PRO A 339 -15.43 -13.20 -15.09
N ALA A 340 -15.49 -14.37 -15.74
CA ALA A 340 -14.77 -14.61 -16.99
C ALA A 340 -15.28 -13.72 -18.13
N VAL A 341 -16.60 -13.57 -18.26
CA VAL A 341 -17.22 -12.67 -19.24
C VAL A 341 -16.90 -11.20 -18.94
N ALA A 342 -16.92 -10.80 -17.67
CA ALA A 342 -16.50 -9.47 -17.24
C ALA A 342 -15.03 -9.18 -17.60
N TYR A 343 -14.15 -10.17 -17.47
CA TYR A 343 -12.75 -10.05 -17.88
C TYR A 343 -12.60 -9.90 -19.40
N GLN A 344 -13.34 -10.68 -20.19
CA GLN A 344 -13.36 -10.54 -21.65
C GLN A 344 -13.88 -9.16 -22.08
N ALA A 345 -14.89 -8.62 -21.41
CA ALA A 345 -15.39 -7.27 -21.67
C ALA A 345 -14.35 -6.19 -21.32
N LEU A 346 -13.58 -6.37 -20.25
CA LEU A 346 -12.44 -5.51 -19.92
C LEU A 346 -11.36 -5.55 -21.01
N GLN A 347 -10.98 -6.75 -21.48
CA GLN A 347 -10.02 -6.90 -22.58
C GLN A 347 -10.51 -6.20 -23.86
N LEU A 348 -11.78 -6.40 -24.23
CA LEU A 348 -12.39 -5.71 -25.36
C LEU A 348 -12.33 -4.18 -25.19
N ARG A 349 -12.55 -3.67 -23.98
CA ARG A 349 -12.44 -2.23 -23.69
C ARG A 349 -11.04 -1.69 -23.97
N TYR A 350 -9.99 -2.41 -23.58
CA TYR A 350 -8.61 -2.02 -23.89
C TYR A 350 -8.34 -2.07 -25.40
N GLU A 351 -8.82 -3.09 -26.11
CA GLU A 351 -8.73 -3.20 -27.57
C GLU A 351 -9.37 -1.98 -28.25
N VAL A 352 -10.59 -1.63 -27.85
CA VAL A 352 -11.30 -0.44 -28.36
C VAL A 352 -10.50 0.84 -28.10
N GLN A 353 -9.93 0.99 -26.90
CA GLN A 353 -9.15 2.18 -26.58
C GLN A 353 -7.89 2.28 -27.46
N GLN A 354 -7.18 1.18 -27.68
CA GLN A 354 -6.00 1.14 -28.56
C GLN A 354 -6.37 1.44 -30.01
N ALA A 355 -7.46 0.87 -30.51
CA ALA A 355 -7.95 1.14 -31.86
C ALA A 355 -8.38 2.61 -32.02
N ARG A 356 -9.04 3.21 -31.02
CA ARG A 356 -9.38 4.64 -31.04
C ARG A 356 -8.13 5.52 -31.06
N ASN A 357 -7.11 5.17 -30.30
CA ASN A 357 -5.85 5.88 -30.25
C ASN A 357 -5.12 5.85 -31.61
N SER A 358 -5.10 4.69 -32.28
CA SER A 358 -4.49 4.57 -33.62
C SER A 358 -5.28 5.37 -34.66
N LEU A 359 -6.61 5.33 -34.61
CA LEU A 359 -7.47 6.13 -35.48
C LEU A 359 -7.26 7.64 -35.26
N ALA A 360 -7.12 8.10 -34.01
CA ALA A 360 -6.84 9.51 -33.72
C ALA A 360 -5.50 9.99 -34.30
N THR A 361 -4.48 9.13 -34.32
CA THR A 361 -3.16 9.46 -34.90
C THR A 361 -3.12 9.38 -36.43
N ALA A 362 -3.96 8.56 -37.05
CA ALA A 362 -4.00 8.33 -38.50
C ALA A 362 -4.81 9.39 -39.28
N GLY A 363 -4.74 10.67 -38.88
CA GLY A 363 -5.61 11.76 -39.37
C GLY A 363 -5.94 11.78 -40.88
N ALA A 364 -7.10 12.38 -41.21
CA ALA A 364 -7.71 12.50 -42.55
C ALA A 364 -8.20 11.21 -43.25
N GLN A 365 -7.79 10.00 -42.81
CA GLN A 365 -8.30 8.74 -43.38
C GLN A 365 -9.54 8.16 -42.68
N ASN A 366 -9.96 8.73 -41.56
CA ASN A 366 -11.14 8.28 -40.83
C ASN A 366 -12.36 9.09 -41.24
N THR A 367 -13.17 8.54 -42.15
CA THR A 367 -14.47 9.11 -42.44
C THR A 367 -15.43 8.86 -41.27
N PRO A 368 -16.45 9.70 -41.06
CA PRO A 368 -17.48 9.44 -40.06
C PRO A 368 -18.11 8.06 -40.20
N GLU A 369 -18.25 7.55 -41.42
CA GLU A 369 -18.80 6.24 -41.73
C GLU A 369 -17.89 5.10 -41.28
N SER A 370 -16.57 5.20 -41.47
CA SER A 370 -15.64 4.15 -41.02
C SER A 370 -15.56 4.07 -39.49
N LEU A 371 -15.64 5.22 -38.82
CA LEU A 371 -15.76 5.28 -37.36
C LEU A 371 -17.08 4.67 -36.89
N ALA A 372 -18.21 5.05 -37.50
CA ALA A 372 -19.52 4.49 -37.15
C ALA A 372 -19.55 2.96 -37.30
N ALA A 373 -18.99 2.43 -38.40
CA ALA A 373 -18.86 1.00 -38.62
C ALA A 373 -18.00 0.30 -37.55
N ALA A 374 -16.87 0.90 -37.14
CA ALA A 374 -16.03 0.37 -36.07
C ALA A 374 -16.78 0.30 -34.72
N TYR A 375 -17.48 1.38 -34.33
CA TYR A 375 -18.30 1.39 -33.12
C TYR A 375 -19.45 0.38 -33.17
N ALA A 376 -20.08 0.17 -34.33
CA ALA A 376 -21.11 -0.85 -34.49
C ALA A 376 -20.52 -2.25 -34.25
N GLY A 377 -19.36 -2.56 -34.85
CA GLY A 377 -18.67 -3.84 -34.64
C GLY A 377 -18.27 -4.09 -33.18
N TRP A 378 -17.75 -3.09 -32.49
CA TRP A 378 -17.42 -3.20 -31.06
C TRP A 378 -18.65 -3.38 -30.19
N ASN A 379 -19.75 -2.69 -30.50
CA ASN A 379 -21.01 -2.86 -29.76
C ASN A 379 -21.61 -4.25 -29.98
N THR A 380 -21.57 -4.80 -31.19
CA THR A 380 -21.99 -6.18 -31.45
C THR A 380 -21.19 -7.18 -30.62
N ARG A 381 -19.86 -7.01 -30.54
CA ARG A 381 -19.00 -7.87 -29.68
C ARG A 381 -19.33 -7.70 -28.20
N LEU A 382 -19.54 -6.47 -27.73
CA LEU A 382 -19.91 -6.22 -26.34
C LEU A 382 -21.26 -6.85 -25.97
N GLU A 383 -22.25 -6.75 -26.85
CA GLU A 383 -23.58 -7.34 -26.67
C GLU A 383 -23.55 -8.86 -26.75
N ALA A 384 -22.69 -9.44 -27.60
CA ALA A 384 -22.46 -10.89 -27.62
C ALA A 384 -21.82 -11.41 -26.32
N LEU A 385 -20.95 -10.61 -25.69
CA LEU A 385 -20.30 -10.98 -24.42
C LEU A 385 -21.25 -10.82 -23.22
N LEU A 386 -21.87 -9.65 -23.07
CA LEU A 386 -22.63 -9.32 -21.85
C LEU A 386 -24.12 -9.66 -21.96
N GLY A 387 -24.65 -9.76 -23.18
CA GLY A 387 -26.08 -9.67 -23.46
C GLY A 387 -26.53 -8.21 -23.66
N PRO A 388 -27.63 -7.97 -24.38
CA PRO A 388 -28.05 -6.63 -24.79
C PRO A 388 -28.36 -5.71 -23.60
N GLU A 389 -29.05 -6.21 -22.58
CA GLU A 389 -29.43 -5.41 -21.40
C GLU A 389 -28.22 -5.03 -20.54
N ALA A 390 -27.33 -6.00 -20.28
CA ALA A 390 -26.12 -5.76 -19.51
C ALA A 390 -25.14 -4.83 -20.26
N ALA A 391 -25.00 -4.98 -21.59
CA ALA A 391 -24.21 -4.07 -22.41
C ALA A 391 -24.79 -2.64 -22.37
N ALA A 392 -26.12 -2.50 -22.45
CA ALA A 392 -26.78 -1.20 -22.32
C ALA A 392 -26.56 -0.57 -20.93
N ALA A 393 -26.60 -1.36 -19.86
CA ALA A 393 -26.27 -0.91 -18.51
C ALA A 393 -24.79 -0.49 -18.40
N TYR A 394 -23.87 -1.30 -18.93
CA TYR A 394 -22.44 -1.02 -18.90
C TYR A 394 -22.09 0.29 -19.61
N ARG A 395 -22.68 0.57 -20.79
CA ARG A 395 -22.47 1.82 -21.55
C ARG A 395 -22.81 3.09 -20.77
N LYS A 396 -23.66 3.01 -19.75
CA LYS A 396 -24.00 4.15 -18.87
C LYS A 396 -22.90 4.47 -17.85
N THR A 397 -21.97 3.54 -17.60
CA THR A 397 -20.83 3.74 -16.69
C THR A 397 -19.74 4.59 -17.35
N ASN A 398 -18.84 5.17 -16.54
CA ASN A 398 -17.71 5.96 -17.06
C ASN A 398 -16.80 5.16 -18.01
N PHE A 399 -16.62 3.86 -17.76
CA PHE A 399 -15.78 2.99 -18.60
C PHE A 399 -16.49 2.57 -19.88
N GLY A 400 -17.78 2.24 -19.79
CA GLY A 400 -18.59 1.84 -20.94
C GLY A 400 -18.84 2.95 -21.95
N ARG A 401 -18.64 4.23 -21.58
CA ARG A 401 -18.67 5.36 -22.54
C ARG A 401 -17.66 5.21 -23.68
N THR A 402 -16.62 4.37 -23.55
CA THR A 402 -15.70 4.14 -24.66
C THR A 402 -16.35 3.47 -25.87
N PHE A 403 -17.50 2.80 -25.67
CA PHE A 403 -18.27 2.13 -26.72
C PHE A 403 -19.35 3.04 -27.33
N VAL A 404 -19.51 4.25 -26.81
CA VAL A 404 -20.44 5.24 -27.35
C VAL A 404 -19.72 6.09 -28.38
N ALA A 405 -20.24 6.10 -29.60
CA ALA A 405 -19.67 6.92 -30.67
C ALA A 405 -19.68 8.40 -30.24
N PRO A 406 -18.59 9.16 -30.45
CA PRO A 406 -18.57 10.57 -30.15
C PRO A 406 -19.65 11.27 -31.00
N THR A 407 -20.62 11.90 -30.34
CA THR A 407 -21.59 12.75 -31.05
C THR A 407 -20.85 13.89 -31.72
N ALA A 408 -21.09 14.11 -33.02
CA ALA A 408 -20.51 15.24 -33.74
C ALA A 408 -20.74 16.51 -32.92
N ARG A 409 -19.65 17.19 -32.51
CA ARG A 409 -19.75 18.46 -31.79
C ARG A 409 -20.54 19.39 -32.71
N PRO A 410 -21.69 19.94 -32.28
CA PRO A 410 -22.45 20.85 -33.13
C PRO A 410 -21.51 21.96 -33.56
N ALA A 411 -21.40 22.19 -34.87
CA ALA A 411 -20.59 23.27 -35.43
C ALA A 411 -20.96 24.55 -34.67
N ASN A 412 -19.96 25.21 -34.10
CA ASN A 412 -20.12 26.38 -33.23
C ASN A 412 -21.24 27.28 -33.75
N ARG A 413 -22.24 27.55 -32.89
CA ARG A 413 -23.14 28.69 -33.06
C ARG A 413 -22.26 29.88 -33.41
N THR A 414 -22.42 30.41 -34.61
CA THR A 414 -21.92 31.71 -35.01
C THR A 414 -22.34 32.70 -33.93
N VAL A 415 -21.38 33.14 -33.12
CA VAL A 415 -21.61 34.25 -32.20
C VAL A 415 -21.88 35.46 -33.11
N PRO A 416 -23.09 36.05 -33.09
CA PRO A 416 -23.36 37.21 -33.93
C PRO A 416 -22.39 38.33 -33.52
N PRO A 417 -21.88 39.11 -34.48
CA PRO A 417 -21.02 40.24 -34.17
C PRO A 417 -21.75 41.16 -33.19
N ARG A 418 -21.06 41.58 -32.12
CA ARG A 418 -21.57 42.66 -31.26
C ARG A 418 -21.70 43.91 -32.14
N GLY A 419 -22.94 44.37 -32.31
CA GLY A 419 -23.27 45.64 -32.95
C GLY A 419 -22.91 46.84 -32.09
#